data_AF-A0A2S4WF59-F1
#
_entry.id   AF-A0A2S4WF59-F1
#
_cell.length_a   1.000
_cell.length_b   1.000
_cell.length_c   1.000
_cell.angle_alpha   90.00
_cell.angle_beta   90.00
_cell.angle_gamma   90.00
#
_symmetry.space_group_name_H-M   'P 1'
#
loop_
_entity.id
_entity.type
_entity.pdbx_description
1 polymer ?
#
loop_
_entity_poly.entity_id
_entity_poly.type
_entity_poly.pdbx_seq_one_letter_code
_entity_poly.pdbx_strand_id
1 'polypeptide(L)'
;MATKLIKYGLRTSRHLGGTKGFLCRKFSTLRPGGEQGGQSKQFLRRAVTDPYGKTKSRARGETTYVARSAHKLIQLDKQFRIFPASPRSATRAAFRVLDLGAAPGGWSEVVLERLACLQHFQPQPVASVTTSPPGLSPPTPLSHGNRHLKSSVKYRHRLIACDLLPLHPSIAPKVSKNVDFHSIQGDFMDPQVRAKIVALLYDSTTLDHNCSNEHVEEKEGKETINRPGLTTVILSDMLHSMTGVPTRDSQNSLDLSNTVADLARDLIPPNPGGARSSDTLVLKHLQSEFTHQFRERLLADWLLVKWVKPLASRSESREGFFVTRGRRE
;
A
#
# COMPACT_ATOMS: atom_id res chain seq x y z
N MET A 1 28.68 7.81 -15.28
CA MET A 1 29.40 6.68 -14.66
C MET A 1 28.76 5.39 -15.11
N ALA A 2 29.46 4.68 -15.99
CA ALA A 2 29.04 3.41 -16.58
C ALA A 2 29.30 2.24 -15.63
N THR A 3 28.45 1.22 -15.74
CA THR A 3 28.71 -0.22 -15.55
C THR A 3 29.62 -0.69 -14.39
N LYS A 4 29.06 -1.54 -13.50
CA LYS A 4 29.70 -2.80 -13.07
C LYS A 4 28.78 -3.67 -12.22
N LEU A 5 28.31 -4.76 -12.82
CA LEU A 5 28.02 -6.01 -12.13
C LEU A 5 28.38 -7.13 -13.12
N ILE A 6 28.88 -8.24 -12.57
CA ILE A 6 29.32 -9.51 -13.18
C ILE A 6 30.83 -9.74 -12.97
N LYS A 7 31.15 -10.48 -11.90
CA LYS A 7 32.42 -11.19 -11.74
C LYS A 7 32.24 -12.42 -10.85
N TYR A 8 31.81 -13.54 -11.45
CA TYR A 8 32.00 -14.91 -10.99
C TYR A 8 31.83 -15.78 -12.26
N GLY A 9 32.65 -16.73 -12.65
CA GLY A 9 33.97 -17.21 -12.23
C GLY A 9 34.33 -18.24 -13.29
N LEU A 10 35.46 -18.07 -13.99
CA LEU A 10 35.97 -19.08 -14.92
C LEU A 10 36.57 -20.24 -14.11
N ARG A 11 36.03 -21.44 -14.27
CA ARG A 11 36.77 -22.69 -14.04
C ARG A 11 36.94 -23.40 -15.37
N THR A 12 38.20 -23.69 -15.65
CA THR A 12 38.74 -24.41 -16.81
C THR A 12 38.37 -25.88 -16.76
N SER A 13 37.97 -26.46 -17.89
CA SER A 13 38.23 -27.87 -18.18
C SER A 13 38.43 -28.06 -19.68
N ARG A 14 39.55 -28.68 -20.05
CA ARG A 14 39.89 -29.13 -21.41
C ARG A 14 39.42 -30.57 -21.53
N HIS A 15 38.64 -30.93 -22.57
CA HIS A 15 38.93 -32.09 -23.43
C HIS A 15 37.98 -32.20 -24.65
N LEU A 16 38.65 -32.38 -25.79
CA LEU A 16 38.35 -33.05 -27.06
C LEU A 16 36.97 -33.71 -27.32
N GLY A 17 36.49 -33.55 -28.57
CA GLY A 17 35.54 -34.48 -29.19
C GLY A 17 34.61 -33.79 -30.20
N GLY A 18 34.90 -33.88 -31.49
CA GLY A 18 34.06 -33.33 -32.55
C GLY A 18 32.78 -34.16 -32.77
N THR A 19 31.72 -33.48 -33.20
CA THR A 19 30.68 -34.02 -34.10
C THR A 19 29.82 -32.86 -34.63
N LYS A 20 29.29 -33.08 -35.83
CA LYS A 20 28.66 -32.12 -36.75
C LYS A 20 27.48 -31.37 -36.12
N GLY A 21 27.47 -30.04 -36.28
CA GLY A 21 26.38 -29.16 -35.83
C GLY A 21 26.06 -28.10 -36.89
N PHE A 22 24.76 -27.98 -37.18
CA PHE A 22 24.13 -27.10 -38.15
C PHE A 22 24.69 -25.67 -38.17
N LEU A 23 24.93 -25.17 -39.39
CA LEU A 23 25.31 -23.78 -39.64
C LEU A 23 24.08 -22.86 -39.45
N CYS A 24 23.71 -22.57 -38.21
CA CYS A 24 22.81 -21.45 -37.92
C CYS A 24 23.59 -20.16 -38.12
N ARG A 25 23.43 -19.55 -39.31
CA ARG A 25 23.89 -18.19 -39.57
C ARG A 25 23.21 -17.27 -38.55
N LYS A 26 23.95 -16.89 -37.50
CA LYS A 26 23.58 -15.76 -36.66
C LYS A 26 23.53 -14.52 -37.54
N PHE A 27 22.33 -14.10 -37.93
CA PHE A 27 22.11 -12.73 -38.38
C PHE A 27 22.32 -11.81 -37.18
N SER A 28 23.58 -11.42 -36.95
CA SER A 28 23.89 -10.25 -36.14
C SER A 28 23.51 -9.02 -36.95
N THR A 29 22.33 -8.45 -36.71
CA THR A 29 22.03 -7.08 -37.16
C THR A 29 22.72 -6.08 -36.22
N LEU A 30 24.06 -6.10 -36.20
CA LEU A 30 24.82 -4.93 -35.81
C LEU A 30 24.79 -3.99 -37.02
N ARG A 31 23.88 -3.01 -36.99
CA ARG A 31 23.95 -1.88 -37.92
C ARG A 31 25.14 -1.01 -37.52
N PRO A 32 26.10 -0.74 -38.41
CA PRO A 32 27.05 0.33 -38.22
C PRO A 32 26.32 1.65 -38.50
N GLY A 33 26.17 2.50 -37.49
CA GLY A 33 25.52 3.81 -37.63
C GLY A 33 24.92 4.30 -36.33
N GLY A 34 25.47 5.40 -35.81
CA GLY A 34 25.03 6.04 -34.59
C GLY A 34 23.67 6.71 -34.74
N GLU A 35 22.61 6.03 -34.33
CA GLU A 35 21.36 6.67 -33.91
C GLU A 35 20.85 6.01 -32.63
N GLN A 36 21.39 6.43 -31.48
CA GLN A 36 20.71 6.20 -30.20
C GLN A 36 19.46 7.09 -30.20
N GLY A 37 18.31 6.47 -30.50
CA GLY A 37 17.02 7.12 -30.72
C GLY A 37 16.63 8.15 -29.65
N GLY A 38 16.05 9.27 -30.09
CA GLY A 38 15.77 10.45 -29.27
C GLY A 38 14.96 10.20 -27.99
N GLN A 39 14.21 9.09 -27.90
CA GLN A 39 13.47 8.71 -26.69
C GLN A 39 14.40 8.39 -25.49
N SER A 40 15.59 7.82 -25.72
CA SER A 40 16.53 7.50 -24.62
C SER A 40 17.20 8.78 -24.07
N LYS A 41 17.55 9.72 -24.94
CA LYS A 41 18.11 11.03 -24.56
C LYS A 41 17.11 11.86 -23.76
N GLN A 42 15.84 11.89 -24.18
CA GLN A 42 14.77 12.56 -23.43
C GLN A 42 14.53 11.91 -22.07
N PHE A 43 14.52 10.57 -21.99
CA PHE A 43 14.37 9.85 -20.72
C PHE A 43 15.49 10.18 -19.72
N LEU A 44 16.75 10.15 -20.17
CA LEU A 44 17.90 10.49 -19.34
C LEU A 44 17.85 11.95 -18.86
N ARG A 45 17.54 12.89 -19.76
CA ARG A 45 17.38 14.30 -19.41
C ARG A 45 16.30 14.48 -18.34
N ARG A 46 15.15 13.84 -18.51
CA ARG A 46 14.03 13.88 -17.55
C ARG A 46 14.48 13.38 -16.18
N ALA A 47 15.19 12.26 -16.10
CA ALA A 47 15.66 11.71 -14.83
C ALA A 47 16.61 12.67 -14.09
N VAL A 48 17.46 13.40 -14.82
CA VAL A 48 18.39 14.38 -14.25
C VAL A 48 17.69 15.65 -13.77
N THR A 49 16.70 16.13 -14.53
CA THR A 49 15.99 17.38 -14.23
C THR A 49 14.80 17.21 -13.30
N ASP A 50 14.43 15.97 -12.95
CA ASP A 50 13.25 15.65 -12.14
C ASP A 50 13.32 16.24 -10.72
N PRO A 51 12.45 17.21 -10.36
CA PRO A 51 12.47 17.83 -9.04
C PRO A 51 12.07 16.89 -7.90
N TYR A 52 11.47 15.73 -8.22
CA TYR A 52 11.05 14.70 -7.27
C TYR A 52 11.94 13.45 -7.34
N GLY A 53 13.07 13.53 -8.05
CA GLY A 53 14.06 12.46 -8.11
C GLY A 53 14.95 12.44 -6.86
N LYS A 54 15.41 11.25 -6.47
CA LYS A 54 16.26 11.03 -5.27
C LYS A 54 17.41 12.02 -5.17
N THR A 55 18.12 12.29 -6.26
CA THR A 55 19.26 13.23 -6.29
C THR A 55 18.85 14.65 -5.92
N LYS A 56 17.70 15.13 -6.42
CA LYS A 56 17.19 16.48 -6.11
C LYS A 56 16.67 16.56 -4.68
N SER A 57 15.94 15.54 -4.21
CA SER A 57 15.51 15.47 -2.81
C SER A 57 16.70 15.53 -1.85
N ARG A 58 17.77 14.77 -2.12
CA ARG A 58 19.03 14.83 -1.32
C ARG A 58 19.65 16.22 -1.33
N ALA A 59 19.77 16.84 -2.51
CA ALA A 59 20.36 18.17 -2.63
C ALA A 59 19.56 19.24 -1.86
N ARG A 60 18.26 19.03 -1.64
CA ARG A 60 17.38 19.89 -0.83
C ARG A 60 17.33 19.51 0.65
N GLY A 61 18.00 18.43 1.06
CA GLY A 61 17.90 17.90 2.42
C GLY A 61 16.55 17.26 2.74
N GLU A 62 15.77 16.90 1.73
CA GLU A 62 14.47 16.23 1.88
C GLU A 62 14.63 14.71 2.04
N THR A 63 13.63 14.06 2.65
CA THR A 63 13.54 12.61 2.74
C THR A 63 13.63 11.96 1.36
N THR A 64 14.55 11.02 1.20
CA THR A 64 14.61 10.20 -0.02
C THR A 64 13.76 8.96 0.08
N TYR A 65 12.78 8.88 -0.82
CA TYR A 65 11.94 7.71 -1.02
C TYR A 65 12.52 6.77 -2.09
N VAL A 66 12.15 5.49 -2.03
CA VAL A 66 12.57 4.45 -2.97
C VAL A 66 12.11 4.76 -4.40
N ALA A 67 10.97 5.45 -4.56
CA ALA A 67 10.43 5.89 -5.84
C ALA A 67 9.90 7.33 -5.79
N ARG A 68 9.98 8.03 -6.93
CA ARG A 68 9.43 9.39 -7.07
C ARG A 68 7.92 9.47 -6.86
N SER A 69 7.20 8.36 -7.06
CA SER A 69 5.75 8.28 -6.89
C SER A 69 5.31 8.54 -5.45
N ALA A 70 6.20 8.33 -4.47
CA ALA A 70 5.96 8.68 -3.06
C ALA A 70 5.47 10.13 -2.89
N HIS A 71 6.07 11.08 -3.63
CA HIS A 71 5.68 12.49 -3.56
C HIS A 71 4.24 12.75 -4.03
N LYS A 72 3.67 11.88 -4.88
CA LYS A 72 2.25 11.97 -5.26
C LYS A 72 1.35 11.68 -4.07
N LEU A 73 1.61 10.58 -3.35
CA LEU A 73 0.81 10.22 -2.16
C LEU A 73 0.98 11.26 -1.04
N ILE A 74 2.18 11.82 -0.84
CA ILE A 74 2.40 12.91 0.12
C ILE A 74 1.52 14.12 -0.20
N GLN A 75 1.41 14.50 -1.48
CA GLN A 75 0.57 15.62 -1.91
C GLN A 75 -0.92 15.32 -1.76
N LEU A 76 -1.35 14.11 -2.13
CA LEU A 76 -2.73 13.65 -1.96
C LEU A 76 -3.11 13.62 -0.47
N ASP A 77 -2.27 13.05 0.39
CA ASP A 77 -2.48 13.03 1.84
C ASP A 77 -2.56 14.44 2.45
N LYS A 78 -1.69 15.36 2.01
CA LYS A 78 -1.76 16.78 2.43
C LYS A 78 -3.10 17.42 2.08
N GLN A 79 -3.64 17.13 0.89
CA GLN A 79 -4.89 17.72 0.40
C GLN A 79 -6.13 17.06 1.02
N PHE A 80 -6.14 15.73 1.12
CA PHE A 80 -7.34 14.97 1.49
C PHE A 80 -7.34 14.46 2.93
N ARG A 81 -6.23 14.63 3.65
CA ARG A 81 -6.04 14.15 5.03
C ARG A 81 -6.40 12.66 5.13
N ILE A 82 -5.76 11.86 4.28
CA ILE A 82 -5.98 10.39 4.24
C ILE A 82 -5.52 9.79 5.57
N PHE A 83 -4.38 10.26 6.08
CA PHE A 83 -3.82 9.89 7.38
C PHE A 83 -3.75 11.13 8.29
N PRO A 84 -4.87 11.55 8.92
CA PRO A 84 -4.92 12.77 9.72
C PRO A 84 -4.09 12.63 11.00
N ALA A 85 -3.13 13.55 11.20
CA ALA A 85 -2.24 13.57 12.36
C ALA A 85 -2.82 14.29 13.60
N SER A 86 -4.02 14.86 13.54
CA SER A 86 -4.54 15.72 14.61
C SER A 86 -5.31 14.93 15.69
N PRO A 87 -5.00 15.09 16.99
CA PRO A 87 -5.74 14.47 18.10
C PRO A 87 -7.22 14.88 18.20
N ARG A 88 -7.60 16.05 17.68
CA ARG A 88 -9.00 16.55 17.72
C ARG A 88 -9.89 15.98 16.61
N SER A 89 -9.27 15.45 15.56
CA SER A 89 -9.91 14.75 14.44
C SER A 89 -9.37 13.31 14.34
N ALA A 90 -8.65 12.86 15.36
CA ALA A 90 -8.17 11.49 15.47
C ALA A 90 -9.42 10.67 15.74
N THR A 91 -10.02 10.19 14.65
CA THR A 91 -10.66 8.90 14.68
C THR A 91 -9.77 8.01 15.52
N ARG A 92 -10.27 7.51 16.66
CA ARG A 92 -9.62 6.48 17.50
C ARG A 92 -9.42 5.17 16.73
N ALA A 93 -9.43 5.23 15.41
CA ALA A 93 -9.53 4.14 14.50
C ALA A 93 -8.13 3.67 14.11
N ALA A 94 -7.93 2.36 14.17
CA ALA A 94 -6.79 1.76 13.50
C ALA A 94 -7.01 1.80 11.98
N PHE A 95 -5.90 1.91 11.26
CA PHE A 95 -5.90 1.97 9.81
C PHE A 95 -5.58 0.59 9.26
N ARG A 96 -6.35 0.15 8.28
CA ARG A 96 -6.06 -1.02 7.46
C ARG A 96 -5.83 -0.53 6.04
N VAL A 97 -4.58 -0.57 5.60
CA VAL A 97 -4.18 -0.04 4.31
C VAL A 97 -3.83 -1.18 3.37
N LEU A 98 -4.40 -1.17 2.16
CA LEU A 98 -4.02 -2.05 1.05
C LEU A 98 -3.37 -1.20 -0.03
N ASP A 99 -2.09 -1.45 -0.33
CA ASP A 99 -1.35 -0.82 -1.43
C ASP A 99 -1.23 -1.80 -2.60
N LEU A 100 -1.94 -1.53 -3.69
CA LEU A 100 -1.98 -2.35 -4.90
C LEU A 100 -1.01 -1.80 -5.95
N GLY A 101 -0.18 -2.66 -6.52
CA GLY A 101 0.91 -2.22 -7.39
C GLY A 101 2.02 -1.55 -6.61
N ALA A 102 2.30 -2.08 -5.42
CA ALA A 102 3.12 -1.42 -4.44
C ALA A 102 4.60 -1.33 -4.87
N ALA A 103 5.11 -2.22 -5.74
CA ALA A 103 6.52 -2.24 -6.09
C ALA A 103 6.95 -0.97 -6.84
N PRO A 104 8.10 -0.35 -6.48
CA PRO A 104 9.14 -0.84 -5.56
C PRO A 104 8.92 -0.47 -4.07
N GLY A 105 7.80 0.17 -3.72
CA GLY A 105 7.40 0.47 -2.33
C GLY A 105 7.24 1.95 -1.99
N GLY A 106 7.22 2.85 -2.99
CA GLY A 106 7.21 4.30 -2.74
C GLY A 106 6.00 4.79 -1.93
N TRP A 107 4.82 4.25 -2.21
CA TRP A 107 3.60 4.57 -1.47
C TRP A 107 3.60 3.87 -0.10
N SER A 108 3.99 2.61 -0.03
CA SER A 108 4.24 1.89 1.24
C SER A 108 5.15 2.66 2.21
N GLU A 109 6.26 3.26 1.77
CA GLU A 109 7.13 4.05 2.68
C GLU A 109 6.39 5.23 3.31
N VAL A 110 5.63 5.96 2.49
CA VAL A 110 4.84 7.11 2.97
C VAL A 110 3.78 6.63 3.95
N VAL A 111 3.08 5.54 3.65
CA VAL A 111 2.08 4.98 4.56
C VAL A 111 2.71 4.58 5.89
N LEU A 112 3.83 3.84 5.88
CA LEU A 112 4.54 3.44 7.10
C LEU A 112 4.95 4.64 7.94
N GLU A 113 5.50 5.70 7.32
CA GLU A 113 5.84 6.95 8.00
C GLU A 113 4.61 7.61 8.64
N ARG A 114 3.48 7.66 7.93
CA ARG A 114 2.24 8.26 8.45
C ARG A 114 1.67 7.47 9.61
N LEU A 115 1.60 6.15 9.48
CA LEU A 115 1.08 5.26 10.51
C LEU A 115 1.98 5.23 11.76
N ALA A 116 3.30 5.35 11.59
CA ALA A 116 4.25 5.45 12.70
C ALA A 116 3.99 6.67 13.60
N CYS A 117 3.54 7.79 13.03
CA CYS A 117 3.23 9.01 13.76
C CYS A 117 1.87 8.96 14.50
N LEU A 118 1.02 7.98 14.21
CA LEU A 118 -0.27 7.85 14.88
C LEU A 118 -0.07 7.17 16.24
N GLN A 119 -0.29 7.93 17.32
CA GLN A 119 0.00 7.54 18.71
C GLN A 119 -1.03 6.55 19.31
N HIS A 120 -1.68 5.72 18.51
CA HIS A 120 -2.68 4.75 19.01
C HIS A 120 -2.06 3.51 19.70
N PHE A 121 -0.76 3.54 20.03
CA PHE A 121 -0.04 2.46 20.70
C PHE A 121 0.81 2.99 21.87
N GLN A 122 0.46 2.60 23.10
CA GLN A 122 1.34 2.70 24.28
C GLN A 122 1.80 1.29 24.70
N PRO A 123 3.09 0.93 24.60
CA PRO A 123 3.60 -0.29 25.24
C PRO A 123 3.64 -0.10 26.76
N GLN A 124 3.22 -1.11 27.54
CA GLN A 124 3.39 -1.05 28.99
C GLN A 124 4.85 -1.31 29.37
N PRO A 125 5.39 -0.67 30.42
CA PRO A 125 6.56 -1.19 31.12
C PRO A 125 6.18 -2.58 31.67
N VAL A 126 6.97 -3.60 31.34
CA VAL A 126 6.88 -4.89 32.05
C VAL A 126 7.16 -4.60 33.52
N ALA A 127 6.13 -4.69 34.35
CA ALA A 127 6.31 -4.61 35.79
C ALA A 127 7.22 -5.77 36.20
N SER A 128 8.41 -5.44 36.71
CA SER A 128 9.35 -6.37 37.30
C SER A 128 8.61 -7.13 38.41
N VAL A 129 8.42 -8.44 38.22
CA VAL A 129 7.88 -9.31 39.27
C VAL A 129 8.95 -9.41 40.35
N THR A 130 8.89 -8.55 41.37
CA THR A 130 9.65 -8.72 42.60
C THR A 130 8.83 -9.64 43.51
N THR A 131 9.26 -10.89 43.60
CA THR A 131 8.73 -11.84 44.58
C THR A 131 9.21 -11.44 45.98
N SER A 132 8.27 -11.24 46.90
CA SER A 132 8.54 -11.17 48.36
C SER A 132 7.58 -12.15 49.06
N PRO A 133 8.03 -12.91 50.07
CA PRO A 133 7.21 -13.96 50.70
C PRO A 133 6.23 -13.42 51.77
N PRO A 134 5.23 -14.21 52.21
CA PRO A 134 4.08 -13.72 52.95
C PRO A 134 4.27 -13.74 54.47
N GLY A 135 3.74 -12.71 55.15
CA GLY A 135 3.61 -12.66 56.61
C GLY A 135 2.49 -11.70 57.06
N LEU A 136 1.41 -12.30 57.59
CA LEU A 136 0.42 -11.89 58.62
C LEU A 136 -0.13 -10.42 58.67
N SER A 137 -1.47 -10.33 58.76
CA SER A 137 -2.43 -9.20 58.69
C SER A 137 -2.51 -8.25 59.92
N PRO A 138 -3.22 -7.08 59.87
CA PRO A 138 -4.67 -7.00 60.18
C PRO A 138 -5.50 -5.97 59.33
N PRO A 139 -6.85 -5.86 59.49
CA PRO A 139 -7.75 -5.31 58.45
C PRO A 139 -8.26 -3.86 58.63
N THR A 140 -8.92 -3.36 57.57
CA THR A 140 -9.78 -2.14 57.34
C THR A 140 -9.12 -0.81 56.88
N PRO A 141 -9.81 0.07 56.10
CA PRO A 141 -11.22 0.04 55.65
C PRO A 141 -11.45 0.11 54.11
N LEU A 142 -12.71 -0.10 53.74
CA LEU A 142 -13.32 -0.05 52.41
C LEU A 142 -12.96 1.23 51.61
N SER A 143 -12.02 1.09 50.68
CA SER A 143 -11.91 2.00 49.53
C SER A 143 -12.87 1.49 48.45
N HIS A 144 -13.82 2.34 48.05
CA HIS A 144 -14.70 2.12 46.91
C HIS A 144 -13.85 1.98 45.65
N GLY A 145 -13.42 0.75 45.37
CA GLY A 145 -12.76 0.35 44.16
C GLY A 145 -13.74 0.51 43.00
N ASN A 146 -13.72 1.69 42.38
CA ASN A 146 -14.35 1.91 41.10
C ASN A 146 -13.53 1.15 40.06
N ARG A 147 -13.75 -0.17 39.99
CA ARG A 147 -13.24 -1.07 38.94
C ARG A 147 -13.95 -0.73 37.64
N HIS A 148 -13.61 0.42 37.07
CA HIS A 148 -13.77 0.64 35.65
C HIS A 148 -12.54 0.03 34.96
N LEU A 149 -12.52 -1.31 34.89
CA LEU A 149 -11.62 -2.02 34.00
C LEU A 149 -12.14 -1.76 32.57
N LYS A 150 -11.77 -0.60 32.00
CA LYS A 150 -12.04 -0.30 30.60
C LYS A 150 -11.14 -1.20 29.77
N SER A 151 -11.73 -2.27 29.24
CA SER A 151 -11.16 -3.15 28.22
C SER A 151 -10.76 -2.31 26.99
N SER A 152 -9.54 -1.81 26.96
CA SER A 152 -9.02 -1.02 25.84
C SER A 152 -8.40 -1.96 24.81
N VAL A 153 -9.22 -2.44 23.88
CA VAL A 153 -8.77 -3.20 22.71
C VAL A 153 -7.72 -2.37 21.94
N LYS A 154 -6.48 -2.89 21.82
CA LYS A 154 -5.34 -2.20 21.17
C LYS A 154 -5.14 -2.70 19.74
N TYR A 155 -5.77 -2.06 18.77
CA TYR A 155 -5.52 -2.38 17.36
C TYR A 155 -4.21 -1.75 16.88
N ARG A 156 -3.30 -2.56 16.31
CA ARG A 156 -2.18 -2.03 15.50
C ARG A 156 -2.71 -1.52 14.17
N HIS A 157 -2.05 -0.52 13.60
CA HIS A 157 -2.26 -0.19 12.20
C HIS A 157 -1.74 -1.35 11.35
N ARG A 158 -2.36 -1.61 10.19
CA ARG A 158 -1.96 -2.67 9.28
C ARG A 158 -1.73 -2.12 7.88
N LEU A 159 -0.64 -2.53 7.24
CA LEU A 159 -0.37 -2.28 5.83
C LEU A 159 -0.14 -3.61 5.12
N ILE A 160 -0.92 -3.86 4.08
CA ILE A 160 -0.75 -4.99 3.15
C ILE A 160 -0.34 -4.39 1.81
N ALA A 161 0.87 -4.69 1.36
CA ALA A 161 1.37 -4.29 0.05
C ALA A 161 1.34 -5.48 -0.90
N CYS A 162 0.67 -5.34 -2.04
CA CYS A 162 0.51 -6.40 -3.03
C CYS A 162 1.05 -5.94 -4.40
N ASP A 163 1.93 -6.74 -4.99
CA ASP A 163 2.47 -6.50 -6.32
C ASP A 163 2.95 -7.82 -6.95
N LEU A 164 3.06 -7.88 -8.28
CA LEU A 164 3.67 -9.01 -8.98
C LEU A 164 5.18 -9.12 -8.70
N LEU A 165 5.81 -7.98 -8.40
CA LEU A 165 7.23 -7.84 -8.11
C LEU A 165 7.48 -7.69 -6.60
N PRO A 166 8.64 -8.13 -6.10
CA PRO A 166 8.99 -7.90 -4.71
C PRO A 166 9.21 -6.40 -4.42
N LEU A 167 8.84 -5.98 -3.22
CA LEU A 167 9.20 -4.65 -2.73
C LEU A 167 10.71 -4.51 -2.57
N HIS A 168 11.18 -3.27 -2.62
CA HIS A 168 12.59 -3.00 -2.38
C HIS A 168 12.98 -3.35 -0.93
N PRO A 169 14.15 -3.97 -0.68
CA PRO A 169 14.55 -4.40 0.66
C PRO A 169 14.66 -3.26 1.70
N SER A 170 14.78 -2.00 1.26
CA SER A 170 14.82 -0.84 2.16
C SER A 170 13.51 -0.55 2.88
N ILE A 171 12.40 -1.19 2.50
CA ILE A 171 11.10 -1.00 3.15
C ILE A 171 11.08 -1.65 4.54
N ALA A 172 11.59 -2.89 4.66
CA ALA A 172 11.47 -3.67 5.88
C ALA A 172 12.06 -2.97 7.14
N PRO A 173 13.24 -2.32 7.08
CA PRO A 173 13.78 -1.59 8.23
C PRO A 173 12.97 -0.34 8.64
N LYS A 174 12.05 0.15 7.80
CA LYS A 174 11.24 1.34 8.07
C LYS A 174 9.93 1.03 8.80
N VAL A 175 9.61 -0.24 9.00
CA VAL A 175 8.36 -0.65 9.67
C VAL A 175 8.45 -0.33 11.17
N SER A 176 7.56 0.53 11.64
CA SER A 176 7.46 0.88 13.05
C SER A 176 6.76 -0.21 13.86
N LYS A 177 7.05 -0.31 15.16
CA LYS A 177 6.51 -1.34 16.06
C LYS A 177 4.97 -1.33 16.18
N ASN A 178 4.34 -0.20 15.89
CA ASN A 178 2.88 -0.02 15.93
C ASN A 178 2.18 -0.38 14.61
N VAL A 179 2.93 -0.83 13.60
CA VAL A 179 2.40 -1.23 12.29
C VAL A 179 2.68 -2.71 12.05
N ASP A 180 1.62 -3.45 11.76
CA ASP A 180 1.68 -4.81 11.25
C ASP A 180 1.80 -4.74 9.71
N PHE A 181 2.95 -5.14 9.17
CA PHE A 181 3.27 -4.99 7.75
C PHE A 181 3.37 -6.34 7.05
N HIS A 182 2.63 -6.49 5.95
CA HIS A 182 2.60 -7.67 5.11
C HIS A 182 2.94 -7.31 3.67
N SER A 183 3.85 -8.05 3.06
CA SER A 183 4.14 -7.97 1.62
C SER A 183 3.68 -9.25 0.95
N ILE A 184 2.81 -9.13 -0.04
CA ILE A 184 2.34 -10.24 -0.88
C ILE A 184 2.91 -10.03 -2.29
N GLN A 185 3.69 -11.01 -2.75
CA GLN A 185 4.07 -11.06 -4.14
C GLN A 185 3.08 -11.96 -4.90
N GLY A 186 2.27 -11.38 -5.78
CA GLY A 186 1.24 -12.08 -6.52
C GLY A 186 0.28 -11.17 -7.27
N ASP A 187 -0.50 -11.76 -8.18
CA ASP A 187 -1.55 -11.06 -8.89
C ASP A 187 -2.75 -10.88 -7.96
N PHE A 188 -3.16 -9.63 -7.72
CA PHE A 188 -4.30 -9.34 -6.85
C PHE A 188 -5.65 -9.80 -7.44
N MET A 189 -5.68 -10.22 -8.72
CA MET A 189 -6.82 -10.89 -9.34
C MET A 189 -6.85 -12.40 -9.12
N ASP A 190 -5.72 -13.01 -8.73
CA ASP A 190 -5.69 -14.43 -8.40
C ASP A 190 -6.55 -14.72 -7.16
N PRO A 191 -7.47 -15.71 -7.20
CA PRO A 191 -8.36 -16.01 -6.09
C PRO A 191 -7.64 -16.34 -4.77
N GLN A 192 -6.47 -17.00 -4.82
CA GLN A 192 -5.71 -17.34 -3.61
C GLN A 192 -5.06 -16.10 -3.01
N VAL A 193 -4.52 -15.21 -3.86
CA VAL A 193 -4.00 -13.92 -3.44
C VAL A 193 -5.12 -13.05 -2.86
N ARG A 194 -6.30 -12.99 -3.49
CA ARG A 194 -7.47 -12.29 -2.95
C ARG A 194 -7.88 -12.85 -1.58
N ALA A 195 -7.95 -14.17 -1.44
CA ALA A 195 -8.28 -14.81 -0.17
C ALA A 195 -7.25 -14.44 0.91
N LYS A 196 -5.96 -14.41 0.58
CA LYS A 196 -4.90 -13.97 1.51
C LYS A 196 -5.02 -12.50 1.90
N ILE A 197 -5.33 -11.61 0.96
CA ILE A 197 -5.58 -10.18 1.24
C ILE A 197 -6.78 -10.03 2.17
N VAL A 198 -7.90 -10.69 1.87
CA VAL A 198 -9.12 -10.67 2.68
C VAL A 198 -8.83 -11.20 4.09
N ALA A 199 -8.15 -12.34 4.20
CA ALA A 199 -7.75 -12.90 5.47
C ALA A 199 -6.93 -11.87 6.26
N LEU A 200 -5.85 -11.32 5.71
CA LEU A 200 -5.04 -10.31 6.41
C LEU A 200 -5.80 -9.00 6.70
N LEU A 201 -6.78 -8.60 5.88
CA LEU A 201 -7.58 -7.42 6.17
C LEU A 201 -8.57 -7.65 7.32
N TYR A 202 -9.04 -8.89 7.52
CA TYR A 202 -10.10 -9.21 8.47
C TYR A 202 -9.70 -10.12 9.61
N ASP A 203 -8.46 -10.60 9.62
CA ASP A 203 -7.98 -11.56 10.60
C ASP A 203 -8.18 -11.03 12.02
N SER A 204 -9.10 -11.71 12.70
CA SER A 204 -9.52 -11.49 14.07
C SER A 204 -8.42 -11.85 15.06
N THR A 205 -7.34 -12.56 14.68
CA THR A 205 -6.28 -12.99 15.60
C THR A 205 -5.37 -11.86 16.11
N THR A 206 -5.60 -10.61 15.68
CA THR A 206 -5.09 -9.42 16.38
C THR A 206 -6.01 -8.88 17.47
N LEU A 207 -7.13 -9.58 17.72
CA LEU A 207 -7.86 -9.55 18.98
C LEU A 207 -7.15 -10.55 19.89
N ASP A 208 -6.61 -10.07 21.00
CA ASP A 208 -5.83 -10.89 21.93
C ASP A 208 -6.59 -12.18 22.33
N HIS A 209 -5.87 -13.31 22.31
CA HIS A 209 -6.26 -14.53 23.02
C HIS A 209 -6.41 -14.23 24.52
N ASN A 210 -7.63 -13.91 24.95
CA ASN A 210 -8.14 -14.30 26.26
C ASN A 210 -9.66 -14.08 26.34
N CYS A 211 -10.43 -15.03 25.82
CA CYS A 211 -11.74 -15.35 26.37
C CYS A 211 -12.01 -16.82 26.10
N SER A 212 -12.18 -17.54 27.20
CA SER A 212 -12.47 -18.97 27.30
C SER A 212 -13.62 -19.40 26.40
N ASN A 213 -13.44 -20.58 25.79
CA ASN A 213 -14.39 -21.42 25.08
C ASN A 213 -15.87 -21.06 25.31
N GLU A 214 -16.53 -20.56 24.27
CA GLU A 214 -17.92 -20.92 24.00
C GLU A 214 -18.06 -21.25 22.51
N HIS A 215 -18.72 -22.36 22.24
CA HIS A 215 -19.00 -22.88 20.91
C HIS A 215 -19.80 -21.85 20.10
N VAL A 216 -19.31 -21.52 18.90
CA VAL A 216 -20.10 -20.77 17.92
C VAL A 216 -20.41 -21.71 16.76
N GLU A 217 -21.69 -22.01 16.61
CA GLU A 217 -22.25 -22.72 15.46
C GLU A 217 -22.01 -21.92 14.17
N GLU A 218 -21.61 -22.61 13.10
CA GLU A 218 -21.55 -22.06 11.75
C GLU A 218 -22.97 -21.68 11.29
N LYS A 219 -23.25 -20.38 11.17
CA LYS A 219 -24.36 -19.88 10.36
C LYS A 219 -23.83 -19.03 9.22
N GLU A 220 -24.08 -19.48 7.99
CA GLU A 220 -23.96 -18.70 6.77
C GLU A 220 -24.96 -17.54 6.81
N GLY A 221 -24.51 -16.41 7.35
CA GLY A 221 -25.22 -15.14 7.31
C GLY A 221 -24.19 -14.05 7.01
N LYS A 222 -24.49 -13.19 6.04
CA LYS A 222 -23.67 -12.03 5.69
C LYS A 222 -23.79 -10.99 6.82
N GLU A 223 -23.22 -11.28 7.98
CA GLU A 223 -23.22 -10.39 9.13
C GLU A 223 -22.46 -9.11 8.77
N THR A 224 -23.18 -7.99 8.73
CA THR A 224 -22.61 -6.66 8.62
C THR A 224 -21.80 -6.38 9.89
N ILE A 225 -20.49 -6.65 9.82
CA ILE A 225 -19.56 -6.36 10.90
C ILE A 225 -19.61 -4.84 11.17
N ASN A 226 -20.23 -4.45 12.27
CA ASN A 226 -20.14 -3.09 12.80
C ASN A 226 -18.66 -2.85 13.16
N ARG A 227 -17.99 -1.88 12.51
CA ARG A 227 -16.54 -1.62 12.67
C ARG A 227 -16.26 -0.35 13.47
N PRO A 228 -16.64 -0.26 14.76
CA PRO A 228 -16.31 0.92 15.55
C PRO A 228 -14.78 1.02 15.69
N GLY A 229 -14.19 2.08 15.13
CA GLY A 229 -12.76 2.34 15.27
C GLY A 229 -11.85 1.60 14.27
N LEU A 230 -12.31 1.35 13.05
CA LEU A 230 -11.43 0.96 11.93
C LEU A 230 -11.64 1.89 10.73
N THR A 231 -10.57 2.15 9.99
CA THR A 231 -10.60 2.86 8.71
C THR A 231 -9.84 2.07 7.68
N THR A 232 -10.50 1.70 6.59
CA THR A 232 -9.90 1.00 5.47
C THR A 232 -9.49 2.01 4.39
N VAL A 233 -8.24 1.92 3.96
CA VAL A 233 -7.69 2.73 2.86
C VAL A 233 -7.16 1.80 1.79
N ILE A 234 -7.66 1.94 0.56
CA ILE A 234 -7.15 1.20 -0.60
C ILE A 234 -6.43 2.20 -1.50
N LEU A 235 -5.19 1.87 -1.85
CA LEU A 235 -4.33 2.70 -2.67
C LEU A 235 -3.95 1.92 -3.93
N SER A 236 -3.94 2.58 -5.08
CA SER A 236 -3.44 2.01 -6.33
C SER A 236 -2.77 3.08 -7.20
N ASP A 237 -1.45 2.92 -7.39
CA ASP A 237 -0.66 3.61 -8.41
C ASP A 237 -0.34 2.68 -9.59
N MET A 238 -1.16 1.65 -9.82
CA MET A 238 -0.94 0.69 -10.90
C MET A 238 -1.17 1.30 -12.28
N LEU A 239 -0.44 0.79 -13.26
CA LEU A 239 -0.67 1.07 -14.68
C LEU A 239 -0.09 -0.05 -15.53
N HIS A 240 -0.81 -0.41 -16.58
CA HIS A 240 -0.26 -1.27 -17.63
C HIS A 240 0.94 -0.59 -18.32
N SER A 241 1.84 -1.41 -18.87
CA SER A 241 2.91 -0.93 -19.74
C SER A 241 2.34 -0.12 -20.90
N MET A 242 2.88 1.07 -21.13
CA MET A 242 2.45 1.94 -22.23
C MET A 242 2.81 1.32 -23.57
N THR A 243 1.81 1.14 -24.42
CA THR A 243 1.98 0.67 -25.80
C THR A 243 2.36 1.82 -26.74
N GLY A 244 2.08 3.06 -26.33
CA GLY A 244 2.26 4.26 -27.15
C GLY A 244 1.06 4.56 -28.05
N VAL A 245 0.04 3.69 -28.05
CA VAL A 245 -1.22 3.91 -28.75
C VAL A 245 -2.23 4.51 -27.75
N PRO A 246 -2.59 5.80 -27.86
CA PRO A 246 -3.34 6.50 -26.82
C PRO A 246 -4.67 5.84 -26.46
N THR A 247 -5.42 5.34 -27.43
CA THR A 247 -6.70 4.67 -27.22
C THR A 247 -6.53 3.37 -26.44
N ARG A 248 -5.56 2.53 -26.83
CA ARG A 248 -5.27 1.27 -26.15
C ARG A 248 -4.79 1.50 -24.72
N ASP A 249 -3.90 2.46 -24.53
CA ASP A 249 -3.38 2.80 -23.19
C ASP A 249 -4.50 3.35 -22.29
N SER A 250 -5.43 4.12 -22.85
CA SER A 250 -6.61 4.63 -22.13
C SER A 250 -7.57 3.50 -21.75
N GLN A 251 -7.85 2.56 -22.66
CA GLN A 251 -8.70 1.40 -22.37
C GLN A 251 -8.08 0.48 -21.31
N ASN A 252 -6.79 0.15 -21.45
CA ASN A 252 -6.07 -0.65 -20.45
C ASN A 252 -6.05 0.02 -19.07
N SER A 253 -5.98 1.36 -19.03
CA SER A 253 -6.09 2.11 -17.78
C SER A 253 -7.50 2.06 -17.21
N LEU A 254 -8.54 2.16 -18.05
CA LEU A 254 -9.93 2.08 -17.65
C LEU A 254 -10.27 0.71 -17.08
N ASP A 255 -9.86 -0.37 -17.77
CA ASP A 255 -10.10 -1.75 -17.33
C ASP A 255 -9.48 -1.99 -15.95
N LEU A 256 -8.22 -1.60 -15.77
CA LEU A 256 -7.54 -1.71 -14.47
C LEU A 256 -8.20 -0.86 -13.39
N SER A 257 -8.62 0.36 -13.75
CA SER A 257 -9.37 1.24 -12.84
C SER A 257 -10.67 0.59 -12.41
N ASN A 258 -11.35 -0.08 -13.34
CA ASN A 258 -12.61 -0.75 -13.06
C ASN A 258 -12.41 -1.91 -12.09
N THR A 259 -11.42 -2.75 -12.35
CA THR A 259 -11.03 -3.88 -11.51
C THR A 259 -10.71 -3.47 -10.08
N VAL A 260 -9.92 -2.40 -9.89
CA VAL A 260 -9.60 -1.90 -8.55
C VAL A 260 -10.82 -1.31 -7.85
N ALA A 261 -11.69 -0.61 -8.58
CA ALA A 261 -12.93 -0.09 -8.02
C ALA A 261 -13.88 -1.20 -7.55
N ASP A 262 -14.04 -2.27 -8.33
CA ASP A 262 -14.82 -3.45 -7.94
C ASP A 262 -14.24 -4.11 -6.68
N LEU A 263 -12.93 -4.33 -6.65
CA LEU A 263 -12.27 -4.86 -5.47
C LEU A 263 -12.48 -3.98 -4.24
N ALA A 264 -12.37 -2.66 -4.39
CA ALA A 264 -12.57 -1.73 -3.28
C ALA A 264 -14.01 -1.74 -2.77
N ARG A 265 -14.98 -1.86 -3.68
CA ARG A 265 -16.40 -2.02 -3.37
C ARG A 265 -16.66 -3.31 -2.58
N ASP A 266 -16.02 -4.41 -2.97
CA ASP A 266 -16.13 -5.71 -2.28
C ASP A 266 -15.46 -5.68 -0.90
N LEU A 267 -14.30 -5.04 -0.79
CA LEU A 267 -13.52 -4.97 0.44
C LEU A 267 -13.99 -3.88 1.42
N ILE A 268 -14.80 -2.92 1.00
CA ILE A 268 -15.26 -1.86 1.90
C ILE A 268 -16.80 -1.91 1.88
N PRO A 269 -17.42 -2.61 2.85
CA PRO A 269 -18.87 -2.70 2.90
C PRO A 269 -19.48 -1.31 3.15
N PRO A 270 -20.73 -1.09 2.72
CA PRO A 270 -21.50 0.07 3.13
C PRO A 270 -21.56 0.18 4.65
N ASN A 271 -21.60 1.41 5.17
CA ASN A 271 -21.76 1.64 6.61
C ASN A 271 -23.26 1.78 6.94
N PRO A 272 -23.88 0.79 7.60
CA PRO A 272 -25.30 0.83 7.90
C PRO A 272 -25.63 1.97 8.87
N GLY A 273 -26.65 2.76 8.54
CA GLY A 273 -27.14 3.88 9.36
C GLY A 273 -26.60 5.25 8.95
N GLY A 274 -26.04 5.38 7.72
CA GLY A 274 -25.68 6.67 7.14
C GLY A 274 -24.54 7.44 7.82
N ALA A 275 -23.85 6.85 8.80
CA ALA A 275 -22.70 7.47 9.46
C ALA A 275 -21.54 7.61 8.46
N ARG A 276 -20.99 8.84 8.34
CA ARG A 276 -19.89 9.13 7.41
C ARG A 276 -18.65 8.30 7.74
N SER A 277 -18.36 7.29 6.93
CA SER A 277 -17.11 6.53 7.03
C SER A 277 -15.91 7.34 6.52
N SER A 278 -14.75 7.16 7.17
CA SER A 278 -13.45 7.65 6.70
C SER A 278 -12.79 6.72 5.68
N ASP A 279 -13.43 5.63 5.29
CA ASP A 279 -12.91 4.71 4.28
C ASP A 279 -12.65 5.43 2.97
N THR A 280 -11.50 5.13 2.37
CA THR A 280 -10.92 5.90 1.26
C THR A 280 -10.39 4.95 0.19
N LEU A 281 -10.70 5.24 -1.08
CA LEU A 281 -9.98 4.67 -2.23
C LEU A 281 -9.22 5.79 -2.93
N VAL A 282 -7.93 5.56 -3.19
CA VAL A 282 -7.09 6.39 -4.06
C VAL A 282 -6.66 5.54 -5.24
N LEU A 283 -6.99 5.99 -6.45
CA LEU A 283 -6.81 5.20 -7.67
C LEU A 283 -6.22 6.06 -8.78
N LYS A 284 -5.07 5.65 -9.35
CA LYS A 284 -4.56 6.24 -10.58
C LYS A 284 -5.46 5.89 -11.76
N HIS A 285 -5.66 6.86 -12.63
CA HIS A 285 -6.37 6.69 -13.89
C HIS A 285 -5.76 7.62 -14.95
N LEU A 286 -5.69 7.17 -16.20
CA LEU A 286 -5.28 8.02 -17.32
C LEU A 286 -6.46 8.84 -17.82
N GLN A 287 -6.31 10.16 -17.78
CA GLN A 287 -7.30 11.10 -18.31
C GLN A 287 -7.59 10.78 -19.78
N SER A 288 -8.84 10.47 -20.09
CA SER A 288 -9.35 10.07 -21.40
C SER A 288 -10.81 10.48 -21.55
N GLU A 289 -11.39 10.20 -22.71
CA GLU A 289 -12.82 10.33 -22.99
C GLU A 289 -13.69 9.56 -21.98
N PHE A 290 -13.18 8.48 -21.40
CA PHE A 290 -13.89 7.65 -20.42
C PHE A 290 -13.85 8.18 -18.99
N THR A 291 -13.00 9.18 -18.69
CA THR A 291 -12.77 9.64 -17.31
C THR A 291 -14.04 10.17 -16.66
N HIS A 292 -14.90 10.86 -17.41
CA HIS A 292 -16.17 11.34 -16.88
C HIS A 292 -17.12 10.18 -16.54
N GLN A 293 -17.30 9.24 -17.47
CA GLN A 293 -18.15 8.06 -17.24
C GLN A 293 -17.66 7.23 -16.06
N PHE A 294 -16.36 7.04 -15.93
CA PHE A 294 -15.78 6.31 -14.81
C PHE A 294 -15.97 7.04 -13.46
N ARG A 295 -15.92 8.38 -13.46
CA ARG A 295 -16.26 9.18 -12.26
C ARG A 295 -17.70 8.96 -11.82
N GLU A 296 -18.65 8.97 -12.76
CA GLU A 296 -20.07 8.75 -12.44
C GLU A 296 -20.30 7.35 -11.88
N ARG A 297 -19.59 6.33 -12.39
CA ARG A 297 -19.58 4.99 -11.79
C ARG A 297 -19.11 5.03 -10.33
N LEU A 298 -17.99 5.70 -10.04
CA LEU A 298 -17.51 5.81 -8.65
C LEU A 298 -18.53 6.55 -7.75
N LEU A 299 -19.27 7.52 -8.28
CA LEU A 299 -20.29 8.23 -7.50
C LEU A 299 -21.49 7.36 -7.10
N ALA A 300 -21.75 6.26 -7.83
CA ALA A 300 -22.73 5.26 -7.42
C ALA A 300 -22.31 4.54 -6.13
N ASP A 301 -21.01 4.37 -5.92
CA ASP A 301 -20.43 3.62 -4.80
C ASP A 301 -19.96 4.51 -3.63
N TRP A 302 -19.66 5.77 -3.90
CA TRP A 302 -18.97 6.66 -2.96
C TRP A 302 -19.68 8.01 -2.81
N LEU A 303 -19.72 8.52 -1.57
CA LEU A 303 -20.30 9.81 -1.25
C LEU A 303 -19.49 10.97 -1.84
N LEU A 304 -18.16 10.85 -1.78
CA LEU A 304 -17.23 11.81 -2.34
C LEU A 304 -16.36 11.15 -3.40
N VAL A 305 -16.23 11.79 -4.56
CA VAL A 305 -15.28 11.42 -5.62
C VAL A 305 -14.63 12.69 -6.15
N LYS A 306 -13.31 12.78 -6.05
CA LYS A 306 -12.52 13.93 -6.51
C LYS A 306 -11.41 13.48 -7.47
N TRP A 307 -11.28 14.20 -8.58
CA TRP A 307 -10.18 14.02 -9.53
C TRP A 307 -9.07 15.03 -9.23
N VAL A 308 -7.83 14.56 -9.12
CA VAL A 308 -6.65 15.40 -8.87
C VAL A 308 -5.45 14.92 -9.68
N LYS A 309 -4.73 15.85 -10.28
CA LYS A 309 -3.39 15.63 -10.83
C LYS A 309 -2.35 16.26 -9.88
N PRO A 310 -1.62 15.45 -9.08
CA PRO A 310 -0.59 15.98 -8.18
C PRO A 310 0.50 16.74 -8.95
N LEU A 311 1.12 17.74 -8.32
CA LEU A 311 2.28 18.44 -8.90
C LEU A 311 3.49 17.50 -9.11
N ALA A 312 3.56 16.41 -8.33
CA ALA A 312 4.55 15.36 -8.49
C ALA A 312 4.34 14.49 -9.75
N SER A 313 3.15 14.57 -10.36
CA SER A 313 2.88 13.98 -11.66
C SER A 313 3.51 14.81 -12.77
N ARG A 314 4.08 14.13 -13.76
CA ARG A 314 4.68 14.79 -14.91
C ARG A 314 3.61 15.54 -15.70
N SER A 315 3.91 16.77 -16.13
CA SER A 315 2.99 17.60 -16.90
C SER A 315 2.52 16.90 -18.18
N GLU A 316 3.46 16.22 -18.86
CA GLU A 316 3.22 15.49 -20.11
C GLU A 316 2.44 14.18 -19.93
N SER A 317 2.36 13.65 -18.69
CA SER A 317 1.58 12.44 -18.43
C SER A 317 0.09 12.78 -18.37
N ARG A 318 -0.75 11.93 -18.94
CA ARG A 318 -2.21 12.00 -18.78
C ARG A 318 -2.67 11.44 -17.43
N GLU A 319 -1.75 11.01 -16.56
CA GLU A 319 -2.13 10.48 -15.24
C GLU A 319 -2.82 11.53 -14.37
N GLY A 320 -3.86 11.07 -13.68
CA GLY A 320 -4.45 11.71 -12.52
C GLY A 320 -4.94 10.64 -11.55
N PHE A 321 -5.53 11.08 -10.45
CA PHE A 321 -5.98 10.23 -9.36
C PHE A 321 -7.41 10.56 -9.00
N PHE A 322 -8.23 9.52 -8.86
CA PHE A 322 -9.48 9.60 -8.14
C PHE A 322 -9.21 9.37 -6.66
N VAL A 323 -9.72 10.27 -5.82
CA VAL A 323 -9.78 10.11 -4.37
C VAL A 323 -11.24 10.06 -3.97
N THR A 324 -11.65 8.95 -3.39
CA THR A 324 -13.03 8.72 -2.94
C THR A 324 -13.10 8.66 -1.42
N ARG A 325 -14.29 8.92 -0.85
CA ARG A 325 -14.51 8.78 0.59
C ARG A 325 -15.96 8.46 0.92
N GLY A 326 -16.15 7.59 1.91
CA GLY A 326 -17.45 7.21 2.46
C GLY A 326 -18.25 6.33 1.50
N ARG A 327 -18.32 5.03 1.77
CA ARG A 327 -19.15 4.09 0.99
C ARG A 327 -20.63 4.41 1.14
N ARG A 328 -21.35 4.35 0.03
CA ARG A 328 -22.82 4.45 -0.01
C ARG A 328 -23.46 3.11 0.35
N GLU A 329 -24.65 3.19 0.95
CA GLU A 329 -25.60 2.08 1.11
C GLU A 329 -26.18 1.66 -0.24
#